data_AF-A0A6A9SE39-F1
#
_entry.id   AF-A0A6A9SE39-F1
#
_cell.length_a   1.000
_cell.length_b   1.000
_cell.length_c   1.000
_cell.angle_alpha   90.00
_cell.angle_beta   90.00
_cell.angle_gamma   90.00
#
_symmetry.space_group_name_H-M   'P 1'
#
loop_
_entity.id
_entity.type
_entity.pdbx_description
1 polymer ?
#
loop_
_entity_poly.entity_id
_entity_poly.type
_entity_poly.pdbx_seq_one_letter_code
_entity_poly.pdbx_strand_id
1 'polypeptide(L)'
;MTAYNLTGENPTDLPKRAIRALTEKMTVLPDTGSVKDADDLYLVVSESGSEYLVDAREGACDCPDARHNLDANDSCKHERRVRYATGETLIPEWANADAIDSQLGIHTTRNPVRAATDGGITTESPPLHESNHNECDNDWCDGPAGDSLPCFACYENTEAR
;
A
#
# COMPACT_ATOMS: atom_id res chain seq x y z
N MET A 1 22.69 -3.35 -5.90
CA MET A 1 21.98 -2.20 -5.29
C MET A 1 21.67 -1.23 -6.40
N THR A 2 20.47 -1.36 -6.99
CA THR A 2 20.06 -0.54 -8.12
C THR A 2 19.49 0.77 -7.56
N ALA A 3 20.16 1.89 -7.84
CA ALA A 3 19.65 3.20 -7.49
C ALA A 3 18.46 3.52 -8.43
N TYR A 4 17.25 3.55 -7.88
CA TYR A 4 16.06 3.97 -8.61
C TYR A 4 16.08 5.49 -8.76
N ASN A 5 16.69 5.98 -9.86
CA ASN A 5 16.62 7.38 -10.25
C ASN A 5 15.22 7.69 -10.78
N LEU A 6 14.32 8.12 -9.89
CA LEU A 6 13.09 8.82 -10.26
C LEU A 6 13.37 10.32 -10.38
N THR A 7 14.29 10.69 -11.26
CA THR A 7 14.62 12.09 -11.51
C THR A 7 14.20 12.48 -12.90
N GLY A 8 13.78 13.73 -13.03
CA GLY A 8 14.23 14.55 -14.14
C GLY A 8 13.96 16.03 -13.83
N GLU A 9 13.98 16.91 -14.87
CA GLU A 9 13.03 18.06 -15.17
C GLU A 9 12.21 17.94 -16.54
N ASN A 10 11.02 17.25 -16.66
CA ASN A 10 10.72 15.94 -17.42
C ASN A 10 10.82 14.55 -16.64
N PRO A 11 9.74 13.89 -16.09
CA PRO A 11 9.77 13.07 -14.82
C PRO A 11 10.03 13.58 -13.35
N THR A 12 9.45 14.73 -12.88
CA THR A 12 10.33 15.79 -12.24
C THR A 12 9.78 16.79 -11.27
N ASP A 13 10.54 17.19 -10.28
CA ASP A 13 11.54 16.43 -9.56
C ASP A 13 10.70 15.94 -8.40
N LEU A 14 10.17 14.72 -8.52
CA LEU A 14 9.34 14.18 -7.46
C LEU A 14 10.19 14.32 -6.19
N PRO A 15 9.72 15.05 -5.15
CA PRO A 15 10.60 15.36 -4.03
C PRO A 15 11.16 14.04 -3.51
N LYS A 16 12.43 13.99 -3.08
CA LYS A 16 13.08 12.74 -2.67
C LYS A 16 12.21 11.90 -1.72
N ARG A 17 11.42 12.57 -0.88
CA ARG A 17 10.45 11.96 0.02
C ARG A 17 9.27 11.30 -0.70
N ALA A 18 8.76 11.87 -1.79
CA ALA A 18 7.76 11.25 -2.66
C ALA A 18 8.32 10.04 -3.41
N ILE A 19 9.57 10.11 -3.91
CA ILE A 19 10.24 8.97 -4.55
C ILE A 19 10.26 7.79 -3.58
N ARG A 20 10.77 8.04 -2.37
CA ARG A 20 10.82 7.04 -1.31
C ARG A 20 9.43 6.56 -0.89
N ALA A 21 8.44 7.44 -0.88
CA ALA A 21 7.06 7.08 -0.61
C ALA A 21 6.50 6.08 -1.62
N LEU A 22 6.87 6.20 -2.89
CA LEU A 22 6.41 5.30 -3.94
C LEU A 22 7.22 4.01 -4.00
N THR A 23 8.54 4.06 -3.82
CA THR A 23 9.44 2.92 -4.11
C THR A 23 9.87 2.09 -2.91
N GLU A 24 9.91 2.65 -1.69
CA GLU A 24 10.32 1.88 -0.50
C GLU A 24 9.17 0.98 -0.01
N LYS A 25 9.53 -0.17 0.57
CA LYS A 25 8.58 -1.11 1.15
C LYS A 25 7.93 -0.51 2.40
N MET A 26 6.63 -0.24 2.33
CA MET A 26 5.86 0.32 3.44
C MET A 26 4.39 -0.11 3.41
N THR A 27 3.87 -0.57 4.53
CA THR A 27 2.46 -0.99 4.64
C THR A 27 1.63 0.11 5.28
N VAL A 28 0.51 0.48 4.67
CA VAL A 28 -0.45 1.46 5.22
C VAL A 28 -1.65 0.70 5.78
N LEU A 29 -1.93 0.85 7.07
CA LEU A 29 -2.98 0.11 7.78
C LEU A 29 -3.98 1.11 8.41
N PRO A 30 -5.22 1.21 7.88
CA PRO A 30 -6.21 2.19 8.36
C PRO A 30 -6.96 1.77 9.63
N ASP A 31 -7.10 0.47 9.90
CA ASP A 31 -7.98 -0.03 10.97
C ASP A 31 -7.29 -1.14 11.77
N THR A 32 -6.19 -0.80 12.44
CA THR A 32 -5.42 -1.73 13.26
C THR A 32 -4.77 -1.05 14.45
N GLY A 33 -4.43 -1.83 15.48
CA GLY A 33 -3.66 -1.35 16.62
C GLY A 33 -4.24 -0.08 17.25
N SER A 34 -3.42 0.96 17.36
CA SER A 34 -3.78 2.26 17.96
C SER A 34 -4.65 3.17 17.07
N VAL A 35 -4.84 2.83 15.79
CA VAL A 35 -5.68 3.60 14.86
C VAL A 35 -7.02 2.93 14.56
N LYS A 36 -7.33 1.84 15.27
CA LYS A 36 -8.58 1.12 15.09
C LYS A 36 -9.80 2.03 15.30
N ASP A 37 -10.80 1.92 14.42
CA ASP A 37 -12.03 2.71 14.43
C ASP A 37 -11.80 4.24 14.38
N ALA A 38 -10.63 4.68 13.88
CA ALA A 38 -10.25 6.09 13.81
C ALA A 38 -10.07 6.54 12.35
N ASP A 39 -11.06 7.29 11.85
CA ASP A 39 -11.04 7.80 10.49
C ASP A 39 -9.83 8.70 10.22
N ASP A 40 -9.28 8.60 9.00
CA ASP A 40 -8.13 9.35 8.50
C ASP A 40 -6.82 9.18 9.31
N LEU A 41 -6.79 8.25 10.27
CA LEU A 41 -5.58 7.83 10.98
C LEU A 41 -5.07 6.50 10.44
N TYR A 42 -3.75 6.44 10.22
CA TYR A 42 -3.10 5.30 9.61
C TYR A 42 -1.86 4.90 10.41
N LEU A 43 -1.68 3.59 10.59
CA LEU A 43 -0.43 3.02 11.03
C LEU A 43 0.40 2.66 9.79
N VAL A 44 1.58 3.26 9.66
CA VAL A 44 2.51 2.99 8.57
C VAL A 44 3.68 2.17 9.09
N VAL A 45 3.80 0.94 8.59
CA VAL A 45 4.93 0.05 8.90
C VAL A 45 5.99 0.20 7.81
N SER A 46 7.18 0.63 8.17
CA SER A 46 8.31 0.80 7.23
C SER A 46 9.12 -0.48 7.03
N GLU A 47 9.96 -0.52 6.00
CA GLU A 47 10.87 -1.64 5.70
C GLU A 47 11.74 -2.06 6.90
N SER A 48 12.12 -1.12 7.77
CA SER A 48 12.88 -1.40 8.99
C SER A 48 12.04 -2.03 10.11
N GLY A 49 10.74 -2.26 9.89
CA GLY A 49 9.78 -2.70 10.91
C GLY A 49 9.37 -1.58 11.87
N SER A 50 9.77 -0.33 11.62
CA SER A 50 9.36 0.80 12.46
C SER A 50 7.95 1.24 12.06
N GLU A 51 7.12 1.46 13.08
CA GLU A 51 5.73 1.89 12.92
C GLU A 51 5.61 3.39 13.19
N TYR A 52 4.79 4.07 12.39
CA TYR A 52 4.55 5.50 12.50
C TYR A 52 3.06 5.81 12.38
N LEU A 53 2.56 6.67 13.25
CA LEU A 53 1.21 7.20 13.17
C LEU A 53 1.16 8.37 12.19
N VAL A 54 0.19 8.32 11.27
CA VAL A 54 -0.07 9.35 10.28
C VAL A 54 -1.53 9.79 10.39
N ASP A 55 -1.75 11.08 10.59
CA ASP A 55 -3.04 11.74 10.48
C ASP A 55 -3.12 12.40 9.09
N ALA A 56 -3.89 11.79 8.20
CA ALA A 56 -4.05 12.26 6.83
C ALA A 56 -4.88 13.56 6.76
N ARG A 57 -5.79 13.76 7.72
CA ARG A 57 -6.64 14.96 7.78
C ARG A 57 -5.82 16.19 8.13
N GLU A 58 -4.97 16.09 9.16
CA GLU A 58 -4.12 17.19 9.61
C GLU A 58 -2.79 17.27 8.86
N GLY A 59 -2.44 16.25 8.07
CA GLY A 59 -1.14 16.16 7.40
C GLY A 59 0.01 16.01 8.39
N ALA A 60 -0.20 15.22 9.45
CA ALA A 60 0.77 15.05 10.53
C ALA A 60 1.33 13.62 10.54
N CYS A 61 2.61 13.49 10.89
CA CYS A 61 3.25 12.19 11.10
C CYS A 61 4.15 12.25 12.33
N ASP A 62 4.17 11.18 13.12
CA ASP A 62 5.01 11.10 14.31
C ASP A 62 6.48 10.73 14.01
N CYS A 63 6.86 10.53 12.74
CA CYS A 63 8.20 10.08 12.39
C CYS A 63 9.27 11.16 12.66
N PRO A 64 10.54 10.77 12.88
CA PRO A 64 11.62 11.72 13.15
C PRO A 64 11.80 12.77 12.04
N ASP A 65 11.56 12.40 10.78
CA ASP A 65 11.67 13.34 9.66
C ASP A 65 10.62 14.46 9.76
N ALA A 66 9.38 14.09 10.07
CA ALA A 66 8.28 15.05 10.26
C ALA A 66 8.50 15.98 11.46
N ARG A 67 9.06 15.45 12.55
CA ARG A 67 9.29 16.23 13.78
C ARG A 67 10.44 17.22 13.69
N HIS A 68 11.40 17.00 12.79
CA HIS A 68 12.68 17.71 12.87
C HIS A 68 13.17 18.32 11.55
N ASN A 69 12.71 17.83 10.40
CA ASN A 69 13.35 18.12 9.10
C ASN A 69 12.38 18.68 8.05
N LEU A 70 11.13 18.99 8.39
CA LEU A 70 10.14 19.53 7.47
C LEU A 70 9.90 21.02 7.68
N ASP A 71 9.74 21.72 6.57
CA ASP A 71 9.19 23.07 6.52
C ASP A 71 7.66 23.03 6.52
N ALA A 72 7.02 24.18 6.75
CA ALA A 72 5.56 24.28 6.93
C ALA A 72 4.70 23.75 5.77
N ASN A 73 5.25 23.65 4.56
CA ASN A 73 4.54 23.17 3.36
C ASN A 73 5.09 21.84 2.84
N ASP A 74 5.89 21.16 3.65
CA ASP A 74 6.58 19.93 3.27
C ASP A 74 5.99 18.75 4.04
N SER A 75 5.89 17.59 3.42
CA SER A 75 5.42 16.35 4.07
C SER A 75 6.57 15.38 4.29
N CYS A 76 6.40 14.34 5.12
CA CYS A 76 7.37 13.25 5.20
C CYS A 76 7.08 12.20 4.12
N LYS A 77 7.89 11.14 4.03
CA LYS A 77 7.61 10.03 3.12
C LYS A 77 6.38 9.20 3.53
N HIS A 78 6.09 9.08 4.84
CA HIS A 78 4.97 8.27 5.33
C HIS A 78 3.62 8.93 5.03
N GLU A 79 3.51 10.24 5.20
CA GLU A 79 2.30 10.98 4.85
C GLU A 79 2.04 10.92 3.33
N ARG A 80 3.08 11.14 2.51
CA ARG A 80 2.96 10.95 1.05
C ARG A 80 2.55 9.52 0.69
N ARG A 81 3.08 8.51 1.39
CA ARG A 81 2.74 7.10 1.19
C ARG A 81 1.25 6.85 1.45
N VAL A 82 0.69 7.39 2.53
CA VAL A 82 -0.75 7.32 2.82
C VAL A 82 -1.57 7.98 1.71
N ARG A 83 -1.19 9.19 1.28
CA ARG A 83 -1.92 9.91 0.23
C ARG A 83 -1.89 9.18 -1.11
N TYR A 84 -0.77 8.55 -1.48
CA TYR A 84 -0.71 7.71 -2.68
C TYR A 84 -1.52 6.42 -2.54
N ALA A 85 -1.43 5.73 -1.39
CA ALA A 85 -2.13 4.47 -1.15
C ALA A 85 -3.66 4.64 -1.18
N THR A 86 -4.15 5.77 -0.66
CA THR A 86 -5.58 6.09 -0.58
C THR A 86 -6.12 6.79 -1.85
N GLY A 87 -5.26 7.08 -2.82
CA GLY A 87 -5.63 7.80 -4.05
C GLY A 87 -5.87 9.30 -3.88
N GLU A 88 -5.62 9.87 -2.69
CA GLU A 88 -5.72 11.31 -2.44
C GLU A 88 -4.68 12.13 -3.21
N THR A 89 -3.53 11.51 -3.51
CA THR A 89 -2.55 12.06 -4.44
C THR A 89 -2.40 11.12 -5.62
N LEU A 90 -2.53 11.67 -6.82
CA LEU A 90 -2.34 10.92 -8.05
C LEU A 90 -0.87 10.54 -8.21
N ILE A 91 -0.65 9.27 -8.52
CA ILE A 91 0.65 8.79 -8.99
C ILE A 91 0.84 9.36 -10.40
N PRO A 92 1.95 10.06 -10.67
CA PRO A 92 2.21 10.60 -11.99
C PRO A 92 2.27 9.49 -13.03
N GLU A 93 1.70 9.74 -14.21
CA GLU A 93 1.65 8.78 -15.32
C GLU A 93 3.06 8.29 -15.72
N TRP A 94 3.99 9.22 -15.83
CA TRP A 94 5.37 8.95 -16.22
C TRP A 94 6.19 8.18 -15.16
N ALA A 95 5.63 7.93 -13.97
CA ALA A 95 6.33 7.21 -12.91
C ALA A 95 6.45 5.72 -13.27
N ASN A 96 7.69 5.22 -13.29
CA ASN A 96 7.98 3.81 -13.59
C ASN A 96 7.18 2.86 -12.67
N ALA A 97 6.22 2.14 -13.26
CA ALA A 97 5.33 1.24 -12.53
C ALA A 97 6.09 0.10 -11.83
N ASP A 98 7.15 -0.42 -12.44
CA ASP A 98 7.96 -1.52 -11.88
C ASP A 98 8.80 -1.08 -10.67
N ALA A 99 9.04 0.23 -10.52
CA ALA A 99 9.75 0.78 -9.38
C ALA A 99 8.82 1.11 -8.20
N ILE A 100 7.51 1.21 -8.46
CA ILE A 100 6.52 1.47 -7.42
C ILE A 100 6.33 0.20 -6.60
N ASP A 101 6.21 0.37 -5.29
CA ASP A 101 5.98 -0.76 -4.41
C ASP A 101 4.69 -1.49 -4.82
N SER A 102 4.85 -2.75 -5.24
CA SER A 102 3.75 -3.64 -5.61
C SER A 102 2.72 -3.84 -4.50
N GLN A 103 3.02 -3.50 -3.24
CA GLN A 103 2.09 -3.57 -2.11
C GLN A 103 1.37 -2.26 -1.80
N LEU A 104 1.58 -1.20 -2.60
CA LEU A 104 0.94 0.08 -2.40
C LEU A 104 -0.59 -0.05 -2.43
N GLY A 105 -1.24 0.32 -1.32
CA GLY A 105 -2.70 0.34 -1.20
C GLY A 105 -3.39 -1.02 -1.00
N ILE A 106 -2.66 -2.13 -0.86
CA ILE A 106 -3.29 -3.47 -0.68
C ILE A 106 -4.21 -3.55 0.54
N HIS A 107 -3.89 -2.80 1.61
CA HIS A 107 -4.62 -2.85 2.88
C HIS A 107 -5.51 -1.63 3.10
N THR A 108 -5.67 -0.77 2.10
CA THR A 108 -6.56 0.39 2.19
C THR A 108 -7.91 0.08 1.57
N THR A 109 -8.97 0.71 2.08
CA THR A 109 -10.33 0.60 1.51
C THR A 109 -10.47 1.37 0.19
N ARG A 110 -9.61 2.37 -0.02
CA ARG A 110 -9.44 3.10 -1.27
C ARG A 110 -8.26 2.54 -2.06
N ASN A 111 -8.21 2.83 -3.35
CA ASN A 111 -7.17 2.34 -4.25
C ASN A 111 -6.25 3.48 -4.71
N PRO A 112 -4.97 3.20 -4.98
CA PRO A 112 -4.08 4.12 -5.66
C PRO A 112 -4.64 4.51 -7.03
N VAL A 113 -4.41 5.77 -7.42
CA VAL A 113 -4.90 6.31 -8.71
C VAL A 113 -3.72 6.84 -9.50
N ARG A 114 -3.63 6.43 -10.77
CA ARG A 114 -2.69 7.01 -11.73
C ARG A 114 -3.35 8.06 -12.59
N ALA A 115 -2.61 9.12 -12.89
CA ALA A 115 -3.00 10.06 -13.93
C ALA A 115 -2.97 9.37 -15.31
N ALA A 116 -3.93 9.67 -16.19
CA ALA A 116 -3.91 9.25 -17.59
C ALA A 116 -3.44 10.39 -18.53
N THR A 117 -2.95 10.02 -19.71
CA THR A 117 -2.37 10.96 -20.70
C THR A 117 -3.42 11.81 -21.43
N ASP A 118 -4.68 11.40 -21.45
CA ASP A 118 -5.82 12.08 -22.10
C ASP A 118 -6.62 12.98 -21.15
N GLY A 119 -6.12 13.18 -19.92
CA GLY A 119 -6.83 13.90 -18.86
C GLY A 119 -7.81 13.03 -18.09
N GLY A 120 -7.86 11.72 -18.35
CA GLY A 120 -8.61 10.74 -17.55
C GLY A 120 -7.87 10.28 -16.28
N ILE A 121 -8.54 9.44 -15.50
CA ILE A 121 -7.97 8.73 -14.34
C ILE A 121 -8.00 7.22 -14.61
N THR A 122 -6.92 6.52 -14.30
CA THR A 122 -6.93 5.05 -14.25
C THR A 122 -6.81 4.63 -12.80
N THR A 123 -7.88 4.04 -12.27
CA THR A 123 -7.81 3.32 -11.00
C THR A 123 -7.10 2.00 -11.25
N GLU A 124 -5.87 1.90 -10.76
CA GLU A 124 -5.23 0.59 -10.64
C GLU A 124 -5.96 -0.09 -9.49
N SER A 125 -6.84 -1.03 -9.82
CA SER A 125 -7.26 -2.00 -8.82
C SER A 125 -5.97 -2.63 -8.29
N PRO A 126 -5.79 -2.75 -6.96
CA PRO A 126 -4.71 -3.55 -6.39
C PRO A 126 -4.69 -4.87 -7.16
N PRO A 127 -3.52 -5.49 -7.40
CA PRO A 127 -3.52 -6.83 -7.96
C PRO A 127 -4.44 -7.63 -7.04
N LEU A 128 -5.64 -7.95 -7.55
CA LEU A 128 -6.43 -9.01 -7.00
C LEU A 128 -5.42 -10.13 -7.07
N HIS A 129 -4.99 -10.59 -5.90
CA HIS A 129 -4.34 -11.87 -5.85
C HIS A 129 -5.43 -12.81 -6.37
N GLU A 130 -5.46 -13.02 -7.68
CA GLU A 130 -5.83 -14.29 -8.26
C GLU A 130 -4.82 -15.25 -7.65
N SER A 131 -5.06 -15.62 -6.39
CA SER A 131 -4.92 -17.01 -6.06
C SER A 131 -5.75 -17.69 -7.13
N ASN A 132 -5.04 -18.26 -8.10
CA ASN A 132 -5.55 -19.33 -8.92
C ASN A 132 -5.90 -20.47 -7.96
N HIS A 133 -6.95 -20.31 -7.16
CA HIS A 133 -7.80 -21.41 -6.70
C HIS A 133 -8.67 -21.76 -7.89
N ASN A 134 -8.01 -22.21 -8.95
CA ASN A 134 -8.72 -22.74 -10.09
C ASN A 134 -9.34 -24.06 -9.64
N GLU A 135 -10.67 -24.04 -9.60
CA GLU A 135 -11.57 -25.18 -9.78
C GLU A 135 -11.45 -26.31 -8.76
N CYS A 136 -12.35 -26.31 -7.77
CA CYS A 136 -12.71 -27.50 -7.02
C CYS A 136 -13.49 -28.44 -7.94
N ASP A 137 -12.82 -29.31 -8.69
CA ASP A 137 -13.48 -30.41 -9.42
C ASP A 137 -13.92 -31.55 -8.48
N ASN A 138 -13.47 -31.54 -7.23
CA ASN A 138 -13.81 -32.50 -6.18
C ASN A 138 -13.76 -31.84 -4.79
N ASP A 139 -14.53 -32.37 -3.83
CA ASP A 139 -14.71 -31.85 -2.45
C ASP A 139 -13.42 -31.88 -1.57
N TRP A 140 -12.24 -32.03 -2.17
CA TRP A 140 -10.97 -32.29 -1.51
C TRP A 140 -9.82 -31.51 -2.17
N CYS A 141 -8.91 -30.97 -1.36
CA CYS A 141 -7.70 -30.28 -1.76
C CYS A 141 -6.44 -31.04 -1.31
N ASP A 142 -5.32 -30.88 -2.01
CA ASP A 142 -4.02 -31.37 -1.54
C ASP A 142 -3.48 -30.43 -0.45
N GLY A 143 -3.31 -30.99 0.74
CA GLY A 143 -2.75 -30.34 1.92
C GLY A 143 -1.23 -30.14 1.82
N PRO A 144 -0.66 -29.27 2.66
CA PRO A 144 0.76 -28.90 2.60
C PRO A 144 1.71 -30.07 2.90
N ALA A 145 1.21 -31.19 3.44
CA ALA A 145 1.97 -32.42 3.66
C ALA A 145 1.64 -33.51 2.63
N GLY A 146 0.89 -33.19 1.56
CA GLY A 146 0.40 -34.15 0.57
C GLY A 146 -0.79 -34.99 1.09
N ASP A 147 -1.40 -34.56 2.19
CA ASP A 147 -2.61 -35.13 2.77
C ASP A 147 -3.86 -34.57 2.08
N SER A 148 -4.88 -35.40 1.87
CA SER A 148 -6.13 -34.92 1.27
C SER A 148 -6.97 -34.22 2.34
N LEU A 149 -7.18 -32.92 2.20
CA LEU A 149 -7.96 -32.08 3.11
C LEU A 149 -9.34 -31.77 2.50
N PRO A 150 -10.42 -31.73 3.29
CA PRO A 150 -11.70 -31.24 2.77
C PRO A 150 -11.54 -29.78 2.34
N CYS A 151 -12.26 -29.37 1.28
CA CYS A 151 -12.24 -27.97 0.83
C CYS A 151 -12.45 -27.02 2.02
N PHE A 152 -11.74 -25.89 2.03
CA PHE A 152 -11.69 -24.95 3.17
C PHE A 152 -13.10 -24.55 3.68
N ALA A 153 -14.10 -24.48 2.80
CA ALA A 153 -15.50 -24.22 3.16
C ALA A 153 -16.16 -25.30 4.05
N CYS A 154 -15.68 -26.55 4.02
CA CYS A 154 -16.13 -27.63 4.91
C CYS A 154 -15.37 -27.64 6.24
N TYR A 155 -14.09 -27.22 6.26
CA TYR A 155 -13.28 -27.15 7.48
C TYR A 155 -13.79 -26.08 8.46
N GLU A 156 -14.20 -24.90 7.96
CA GLU A 156 -14.80 -23.85 8.81
C GLU A 156 -16.14 -24.27 9.44
N ASN A 157 -16.88 -25.19 8.81
CA ASN A 157 -18.15 -25.71 9.35
C ASN A 157 -17.97 -26.85 10.37
N THR A 158 -16.78 -27.44 10.51
CA THR A 158 -16.53 -28.54 11.46
C THR A 158 -16.10 -28.08 12.85
N GLU A 159 -15.57 -26.86 12.99
CA GLU A 159 -15.17 -26.28 14.29
C GLU A 159 -16.36 -25.64 15.06
N ALA A 160 -17.55 -25.62 14.45
CA ALA A 160 -18.77 -25.04 15.02
C ALA A 160 -19.68 -26.07 15.74
N ARG A 161 -19.14 -27.19 16.22
CA ARG A 161 -19.94 -28.26 16.85
C ARG A 161 -19.35 -28.85 18.13
#